data_AF-A0A7X3W9S6-F1
#
_entry.id   AF-A0A7X3W9S6-F1
#
_cell.length_a   1.000
_cell.length_b   1.000
_cell.length_c   1.000
_cell.angle_alpha   90.00
_cell.angle_beta   90.00
_cell.angle_gamma   90.00
#
_symmetry.space_group_name_H-M   'P 1'
#
loop_
_entity.id
_entity.type
_entity.pdbx_description
1 polymer ?
#
loop_
_entity_poly.entity_id
_entity_poly.type
_entity_poly.pdbx_seq_one_letter_code
_entity_poly.pdbx_strand_id
1 'polypeptide(L)'
;MKGVRVDPERRETRMLRRHVPFAGARVLDIGCGDGRLSNRIRGWIESIAGVDLAGEDVGRAHARKRLEGIARFAVADASVLPFHDRSFDLALFSWSL
;
A
#
# COMPACT_ATOMS: atom_id res chain seq x y z
N MET A 1 4.35 6.71 -19.57
CA MET A 1 5.05 7.64 -18.67
C MET A 1 6.37 7.01 -18.22
N LYS A 2 7.46 7.78 -18.24
CA LYS A 2 8.83 7.34 -17.92
C LYS A 2 8.86 6.73 -16.51
N GLY A 3 9.38 5.51 -16.38
CA GLY A 3 9.53 4.81 -15.12
C GLY A 3 10.45 5.61 -14.19
N VAL A 4 9.86 6.33 -13.24
CA VAL A 4 10.60 6.95 -12.14
C VAL A 4 11.29 5.80 -11.41
N ARG A 5 12.63 5.86 -11.29
CA ARG A 5 13.37 4.95 -10.40
C ARG A 5 13.11 5.37 -8.97
N VAL A 6 11.98 4.91 -8.44
CA VAL A 6 11.53 5.19 -7.08
C VAL A 6 12.31 4.32 -6.10
N ASP A 7 13.21 4.93 -5.32
CA ASP A 7 13.99 4.30 -4.24
C ASP A 7 14.65 2.96 -4.64
N PRO A 8 15.69 2.98 -5.51
CA PRO A 8 16.38 1.77 -5.95
C PRO A 8 17.11 1.05 -4.81
N GLU A 9 17.57 1.82 -3.81
CA GLU A 9 18.26 1.29 -2.62
C GLU A 9 17.32 0.72 -1.56
N ARG A 10 16.00 0.78 -1.78
CA ARG A 10 14.97 0.27 -0.86
C ARG A 10 15.05 0.87 0.55
N ARG A 11 15.53 2.11 0.67
CA ARG A 11 15.73 2.79 1.96
C ARG A 11 14.42 2.88 2.74
N GLU A 12 13.32 3.19 2.06
CA GLU A 12 11.99 3.27 2.66
C GLU A 12 11.62 1.95 3.32
N THR A 13 11.61 0.86 2.54
CA THR A 13 11.19 -0.44 3.05
C THR A 13 12.17 -1.02 4.09
N ARG A 14 13.45 -0.65 4.02
CA ARG A 14 14.44 -0.99 5.06
C ARG A 14 14.12 -0.29 6.38
N MET A 15 13.76 0.99 6.34
CA MET A 15 13.39 1.73 7.55
C MET A 15 12.06 1.22 8.13
N LEU A 16 11.06 0.96 7.28
CA LEU A 16 9.80 0.37 7.70
C LEU A 16 10.03 -0.97 8.40
N ARG A 17 10.78 -1.89 7.78
CA ARG A 17 11.03 -3.22 8.37
C ARG A 17 11.78 -3.18 9.70
N ARG A 18 12.56 -2.13 9.95
CA ARG A 18 13.32 -1.98 11.19
C ARG A 18 12.48 -1.45 12.36
N HIS A 19 11.43 -0.67 12.08
CA HIS A 19 10.72 0.08 13.13
C HIS A 19 9.24 -0.23 13.24
N VAL A 20 8.65 -0.93 12.27
CA VAL A 20 7.22 -1.20 12.22
C VAL A 20 6.95 -2.70 12.44
N PRO A 21 6.04 -3.06 13.36
CA PRO A 21 5.70 -4.45 13.64
C PRO A 21 4.72 -4.99 12.59
N PHE A 22 5.24 -5.48 11.47
CA PHE A 22 4.39 -5.95 10.36
C PHE A 22 3.78 -7.34 10.55
N ALA A 23 4.40 -8.20 11.36
CA ALA A 23 3.99 -9.60 11.46
C ALA A 23 2.52 -9.73 11.90
N GLY A 24 1.68 -10.32 11.04
CA GLY A 24 0.25 -10.46 11.28
C GLY A 24 -0.56 -9.17 11.19
N ALA A 25 0.01 -8.07 10.71
CA ALA A 25 -0.68 -6.78 10.65
C ALA A 25 -1.62 -6.68 9.44
N ARG A 26 -2.79 -6.09 9.65
CA ARG A 26 -3.70 -5.60 8.61
C ARG A 26 -3.35 -4.15 8.32
N VAL A 27 -2.92 -3.87 7.09
CA VAL A 27 -2.34 -2.57 6.73
C VAL A 27 -3.28 -1.78 5.84
N LEU A 28 -3.35 -0.47 6.08
CA LEU A 28 -3.92 0.51 5.16
C LEU A 28 -2.79 1.31 4.49
N ASP A 29 -2.72 1.29 3.16
CA ASP A 29 -1.78 2.04 2.31
C ASP A 29 -2.51 3.25 1.72
N ILE A 30 -2.20 4.45 2.19
CA ILE A 30 -2.92 5.67 1.79
C ILE A 30 -2.12 6.44 0.75
N GLY A 31 -2.77 6.72 -0.39
CA GLY A 31 -2.06 7.12 -1.60
C GLY A 31 -1.30 5.93 -2.17
N CYS A 32 -1.95 4.78 -2.31
CA CYS A 32 -1.29 3.52 -2.68
C CYS A 32 -0.72 3.53 -4.10
N GLY A 33 -1.17 4.47 -4.94
CA GLY A 33 -0.81 4.60 -6.34
C GLY A 33 -0.92 3.27 -7.07
N ASP A 34 0.12 2.94 -7.84
CA ASP A 34 0.19 1.69 -8.61
C ASP A 34 0.47 0.44 -7.76
N GLY A 35 0.44 0.51 -6.43
CA GLY A 35 0.70 -0.61 -5.52
C GLY A 35 2.18 -0.93 -5.29
N ARG A 36 3.11 -0.02 -5.61
CA ARG A 36 4.56 -0.20 -5.41
C ARG A 36 4.93 -0.64 -3.99
N LEU A 37 4.49 0.11 -2.97
CA LEU A 37 4.84 -0.17 -1.57
C LEU A 37 4.20 -1.49 -1.13
N SER A 38 2.88 -1.61 -1.35
CA SER A 38 2.12 -2.85 -1.15
C SER A 38 2.86 -4.09 -1.68
N ASN A 39 3.35 -4.05 -2.93
CA ASN A 39 4.11 -5.17 -3.51
C ASN A 39 5.45 -5.42 -2.81
N ARG A 40 6.12 -4.41 -2.27
CA ARG A 40 7.39 -4.59 -1.54
C ARG A 40 7.20 -5.20 -0.15
N ILE A 41 6.10 -4.87 0.54
CA ILE A 41 5.87 -5.28 1.93
C ILE A 41 4.93 -6.49 2.08
N ARG A 42 4.31 -6.97 0.99
CA ARG A 42 3.35 -8.10 0.99
C ARG A 42 3.80 -9.35 1.75
N GLY A 43 5.11 -9.60 1.85
CA GLY A 43 5.63 -10.78 2.56
C GLY A 43 5.79 -10.58 4.07
N TRP A 44 5.44 -9.40 4.60
CA TRP A 44 5.68 -9.03 5.99
C TRP A 44 4.39 -8.95 6.80
N ILE A 45 3.23 -8.94 6.13
CA ILE A 45 1.92 -8.55 6.65
C ILE A 45 0.89 -9.66 6.43
N GLU A 46 -0.25 -9.57 7.12
CA GLU A 46 -1.39 -10.47 6.90
C GLU A 46 -2.18 -10.05 5.65
N SER A 47 -2.54 -8.76 5.57
CA SER A 47 -3.33 -8.22 4.46
C SER A 47 -3.10 -6.72 4.29
N ILE A 48 -3.43 -6.21 3.10
CA ILE A 48 -3.35 -4.78 2.81
C ILE A 48 -4.57 -4.27 2.05
N ALA A 49 -5.11 -3.15 2.50
CA ALA A 49 -6.02 -2.33 1.73
C ALA A 49 -5.28 -1.09 1.25
N GLY A 50 -5.48 -0.69 -0.01
CA GLY A 50 -4.92 0.56 -0.53
C GLY A 50 -6.01 1.49 -1.07
N VAL A 51 -5.86 2.78 -0.80
CA VAL A 51 -6.75 3.83 -1.35
C VAL A 51 -5.93 4.88 -2.08
N ASP A 52 -6.45 5.33 -3.22
CA ASP A 52 -5.89 6.44 -3.99
C ASP A 52 -7.00 7.14 -4.80
N LEU A 53 -6.83 8.40 -5.15
CA LEU A 53 -7.76 9.13 -6.01
C LEU A 53 -7.52 8.83 -7.50
N ALA A 54 -6.31 8.41 -7.87
CA ALA A 54 -5.94 8.10 -9.25
C ALA A 54 -6.45 6.71 -9.67
N GLY A 55 -7.65 6.66 -10.25
CA GLY A 55 -8.28 5.40 -10.67
C GLY A 55 -7.45 4.53 -11.62
N GLU A 56 -6.68 5.13 -12.53
CA GLU A 56 -5.78 4.39 -13.42
C GLU A 56 -4.67 3.66 -12.64
N ASP A 57 -4.17 4.26 -11.57
CA ASP A 57 -3.11 3.71 -10.72
C ASP A 57 -3.65 2.57 -9.87
N VAL A 58 -4.84 2.75 -9.29
CA VAL A 58 -5.59 1.70 -8.59
C VAL A 58 -5.83 0.49 -9.50
N GLY A 59 -6.21 0.73 -10.76
CA GLY A 59 -6.36 -0.33 -11.76
C GLY A 59 -5.06 -1.11 -11.99
N ARG A 60 -3.91 -0.41 -12.07
CA ARG A 60 -2.59 -1.06 -12.17
C ARG A 60 -2.20 -1.82 -10.91
N ALA A 61 -2.57 -1.31 -9.73
CA ALA A 61 -2.33 -1.98 -8.45
C ALA A 61 -3.08 -3.32 -8.40
N HIS A 62 -4.37 -3.32 -8.77
CA HIS A 62 -5.20 -4.54 -8.87
C HIS A 62 -4.63 -5.57 -9.85
N ALA A 63 -4.09 -5.13 -10.99
CA ALA A 63 -3.54 -6.03 -12.00
C ALA A 63 -2.24 -6.75 -11.56
N ARG A 64 -1.65 -6.43 -10.40
CA ARG A 64 -0.44 -7.09 -9.90
C ARG A 64 -0.77 -8.48 -9.35
N LYS A 65 -0.53 -9.52 -10.15
CA LYS A 65 -0.66 -10.94 -9.73
C LYS A 65 0.02 -11.29 -8.39
N ARG A 66 1.14 -10.63 -8.06
CA ARG A 66 1.83 -10.85 -6.76
C ARG A 66 1.05 -10.38 -5.54
N LEU A 67 0.02 -9.56 -5.73
CA LEU A 67 -0.84 -9.00 -4.70
C LEU A 67 -2.21 -9.70 -4.65
N GLU A 68 -2.46 -10.64 -5.55
CA GLU A 68 -3.68 -11.44 -5.55
C GLU A 68 -3.83 -12.21 -4.23
N GLY A 69 -5.03 -12.17 -3.65
CA GLY A 69 -5.35 -12.82 -2.38
C GLY A 69 -4.89 -12.09 -1.11
N ILE A 70 -3.94 -11.15 -1.20
CA ILE A 70 -3.43 -10.41 -0.03
C ILE A 70 -3.83 -8.93 -0.03
N ALA A 71 -4.03 -8.33 -1.21
CA ALA A 71 -4.32 -6.91 -1.34
C ALA A 71 -5.72 -6.63 -1.90
N ARG A 72 -6.31 -5.52 -1.46
CA ARG A 72 -7.51 -4.93 -2.07
C ARG A 72 -7.28 -3.44 -2.27
N PHE A 73 -7.63 -2.93 -3.45
CA PHE A 73 -7.48 -1.51 -3.77
C PHE A 73 -8.83 -0.87 -4.08
N ALA A 74 -9.00 0.39 -3.69
CA ALA A 74 -10.19 1.17 -3.97
C ALA A 74 -9.83 2.60 -4.37
N VAL A 75 -10.65 3.17 -5.26
CA VAL A 75 -10.58 4.61 -5.54
C VAL A 75 -11.35 5.33 -4.43
N ALA A 76 -10.64 6.06 -3.57
CA ALA A 76 -11.25 6.74 -2.43
C ALA A 76 -10.41 7.91 -1.92
N ASP A 77 -11.08 8.89 -1.34
CA ASP A 77 -10.45 9.99 -0.60
C ASP A 77 -10.04 9.50 0.80
N ALA A 78 -8.80 9.77 1.19
CA ALA A 78 -8.26 9.39 2.49
C ALA A 78 -8.97 10.06 3.68
N SER A 79 -9.63 11.20 3.47
CA SER A 79 -10.42 11.90 4.47
C SER A 79 -11.78 11.24 4.74
N VAL A 80 -12.25 10.39 3.82
CA VAL A 80 -13.52 9.65 3.93
C VAL A 80 -13.31 8.21 3.49
N LEU A 81 -12.79 7.40 4.41
CA LEU A 81 -12.41 6.01 4.13
C LEU A 81 -13.63 5.08 4.07
N PRO A 82 -13.70 4.16 3.07
CA PRO A 82 -14.79 3.18 2.94
C PRO A 82 -14.56 1.93 3.81
N PHE A 83 -14.07 2.12 5.03
CA PHE A 83 -13.74 1.03 5.95
C PHE A 83 -14.36 1.29 7.32
N HIS A 84 -14.68 0.22 8.03
CA HIS A 84 -15.10 0.32 9.41
C HIS A 84 -13.94 0.75 10.32
N ASP A 85 -14.26 1.42 11.42
CA ASP A 85 -13.30 1.74 12.47
C ASP A 85 -12.58 0.48 12.97
N ARG A 86 -11.31 0.62 13.38
CA ARG A 86 -10.48 -0.47 13.94
C ARG A 86 -10.29 -1.68 13.00
N SER A 87 -10.43 -1.47 11.68
CA SER A 87 -10.16 -2.50 10.66
C SER A 87 -8.69 -2.75 10.37
N PHE A 88 -7.80 -1.84 10.77
CA PHE A 88 -6.37 -1.90 10.46
C PHE A 88 -5.54 -1.68 11.71
N ASP A 89 -4.37 -2.30 11.72
CA ASP A 89 -3.40 -2.21 12.80
C ASP A 89 -2.32 -1.18 12.47
N LEU A 90 -2.09 -0.92 11.17
CA LEU A 90 -1.11 0.04 10.66
C LEU A 90 -1.72 0.86 9.52
N ALA A 91 -1.45 2.16 9.52
CA ALA A 91 -1.66 3.04 8.37
C ALA A 91 -0.30 3.54 7.86
N LEU A 92 -0.04 3.39 6.57
CA LEU A 92 1.18 3.84 5.92
C LEU A 92 0.87 4.97 4.93
N PHE A 93 1.64 6.03 5.03
CA PHE A 93 1.79 7.07 4.01
C PHE A 93 3.27 7.15 3.68
N SER A 94 3.61 6.99 2.41
CA SER A 94 5.02 6.96 2.02
C SER A 94 5.35 8.07 1.05
N TRP A 95 4.60 8.17 -0.04
CA TRP A 95 4.81 9.10 -1.15
C TRP A 95 3.46 9.68 -1.59
N SER A 96 2.54 9.80 -0.64
CA SER A 96 1.21 10.39 -0.82
C SER A 96 1.37 11.91 -0.89
N LEU A 97 0.73 12.53 -1.88
CA LEU A 97 0.66 13.98 -2.07
C LEU A 97 -0.61 14.55 -1.46
#